data_AF-A0A846HDY5-F1
#
_entry.id   AF-A0A846HDY5-F1
#
_cell.length_a   1.000
_cell.length_b   1.000
_cell.length_c   1.000
_cell.angle_alpha   90.00
_cell.angle_beta   90.00
_cell.angle_gamma   90.00
#
_symmetry.space_group_name_H-M   'P 1'
#
loop_
_entity.id
_entity.type
_entity.pdbx_description
1 polymer ?
#
loop_
_entity_poly.entity_id
_entity_poly.type
_entity_poly.pdbx_seq_one_letter_code
_entity_poly.pdbx_strand_id
1 'polypeptide(L)'
;MSQESEFPFDRARRVTPEENQKFRDAIAHQFGVTPKKRGRPAKDEEEKYEPISIRLHPKIIAWAKEEAEKRGVGYQTVINEALLEKIG
;
A
#
# COMPACT_ATOMS: atom_id res chain seq x y z
N MET A 1 24.30 -38.39 11.56
CA MET A 1 24.11 -37.44 10.44
C MET A 1 24.67 -36.11 10.89
N SER A 2 25.73 -35.62 10.26
CA SER A 2 26.32 -34.30 10.55
C SER A 2 25.36 -33.23 10.05
N GLN A 3 24.70 -32.50 10.96
CA GLN A 3 23.94 -31.32 10.59
C GLN A 3 24.92 -30.19 10.31
N GLU A 4 24.91 -29.67 9.08
CA GLU A 4 25.57 -28.40 8.76
C GLU A 4 24.94 -27.30 9.62
N SER A 5 25.78 -26.45 10.22
CA SER A 5 25.34 -25.42 11.17
C SER A 5 24.59 -24.27 10.50
N GLU A 6 24.67 -24.14 9.18
CA GLU A 6 24.17 -22.99 8.43
C GLU A 6 23.65 -23.40 7.05
N PHE A 7 22.59 -22.72 6.58
CA PHE A 7 21.92 -23.07 5.33
C PHE A 7 22.80 -22.68 4.11
N PRO A 8 23.06 -23.57 3.15
CA PRO A 8 24.00 -23.32 2.05
C PRO A 8 23.36 -22.48 0.93
N PHE A 9 23.26 -21.16 1.17
CA PHE A 9 22.67 -20.21 0.23
C PHE A 9 23.36 -20.20 -1.15
N ASP A 10 24.66 -20.48 -1.22
CA ASP A 10 25.44 -20.49 -2.46
C ASP A 10 25.00 -21.58 -3.45
N ARG A 11 24.42 -22.67 -2.93
CA ARG A 11 23.92 -23.80 -3.74
C ARG A 11 22.39 -23.84 -3.80
N ALA A 12 21.72 -22.92 -3.09
CA ALA A 12 20.27 -22.88 -3.06
C ALA A 12 19.74 -22.39 -4.42
N ARG A 13 19.02 -23.27 -5.10
CA ARG A 13 18.36 -22.94 -6.36
C ARG A 13 17.29 -21.86 -6.12
N ARG A 14 17.36 -20.76 -6.87
CA ARG A 14 16.28 -19.77 -6.95
C ARG A 14 15.15 -20.30 -7.83
N VAL A 15 13.92 -20.20 -7.33
CA VAL A 15 12.71 -20.51 -8.09
C VAL A 15 12.47 -19.41 -9.12
N THR A 16 12.26 -19.77 -10.39
CA THR A 16 11.96 -18.78 -11.42
C THR A 16 10.48 -18.35 -11.40
N PRO A 17 10.12 -17.21 -12.00
CA PRO A 17 8.71 -16.79 -12.10
C PRO A 17 7.82 -17.84 -12.78
N GLU A 18 8.34 -18.53 -13.80
CA GLU A 18 7.60 -19.55 -14.55
C GLU A 18 7.33 -20.79 -13.69
N GLU A 19 8.30 -21.21 -12.87
CA GLU A 19 8.12 -22.29 -11.90
C GLU A 19 7.09 -21.93 -10.84
N ASN A 20 7.15 -20.70 -10.34
CA ASN A 20 6.18 -20.19 -9.37
C ASN A 20 4.75 -20.23 -9.93
N GLN A 21 4.57 -19.85 -11.20
CA GLN A 21 3.26 -19.94 -11.85
C GLN A 21 2.77 -21.39 -11.93
N LYS A 22 3.62 -22.33 -12.36
CA LYS A 22 3.27 -23.76 -12.38
C LYS A 22 2.86 -24.28 -11.00
N PHE A 23 3.53 -23.85 -9.94
CA PHE A 23 3.15 -24.23 -8.57
C PHE A 23 1.79 -23.68 -8.17
N ARG A 24 1.47 -22.43 -8.54
CA ARG A 24 0.15 -21.84 -8.28
C ARG A 24 -0.96 -22.59 -9.01
N ASP A 25 -0.72 -22.92 -10.27
CA ASP A 25 -1.69 -23.66 -11.09
C ASP A 25 -1.92 -25.07 -10.52
N ALA A 26 -0.86 -25.75 -10.10
CA ALA A 26 -0.94 -27.06 -9.46
C ALA A 26 -1.71 -27.03 -8.14
N ILE A 27 -1.49 -26.00 -7.29
CA ILE A 27 -2.25 -25.82 -6.05
C ILE A 27 -3.74 -25.59 -6.34
N ALA A 28 -4.04 -24.74 -7.33
CA ALA A 28 -5.41 -24.46 -7.72
C ALA A 28 -6.13 -25.72 -8.25
N HIS A 29 -5.46 -26.51 -9.07
CA HIS A 29 -6.02 -27.76 -9.61
C HIS A 29 -6.19 -28.82 -8.52
N GLN A 30 -5.19 -29.02 -7.66
CA GLN A 30 -5.18 -30.09 -6.66
C GLN A 30 -6.18 -29.84 -5.52
N PHE A 31 -6.28 -28.60 -5.06
CA PHE A 31 -7.03 -28.25 -3.85
C PHE A 31 -8.28 -27.40 -4.13
N GLY A 32 -8.53 -27.04 -5.40
CA GLY A 32 -9.67 -26.20 -5.78
C GLY A 32 -9.60 -24.77 -5.20
N VAL A 33 -8.43 -24.31 -4.76
CA VAL A 33 -8.25 -23.00 -4.12
C VAL A 33 -7.31 -22.10 -4.91
N THR A 34 -7.74 -20.88 -5.19
CA THR A 34 -6.86 -19.84 -5.73
C THR A 34 -6.12 -19.15 -4.59
N PRO A 35 -4.78 -19.12 -4.58
CA PRO A 35 -4.03 -18.40 -3.56
C PRO A 35 -4.43 -16.92 -3.53
N LYS A 36 -4.90 -16.43 -2.38
CA LYS A 36 -5.26 -15.01 -2.21
C LYS A 36 -4.03 -14.14 -2.46
N LYS A 37 -4.21 -13.00 -3.15
CA LYS A 37 -3.19 -11.95 -3.20
C LYS A 37 -2.86 -11.53 -1.76
N ARG A 38 -1.64 -11.79 -1.32
CA ARG A 38 -1.15 -11.38 0.00
C ARG A 38 -0.67 -9.93 -0.09
N GLY A 39 -0.95 -9.13 0.94
CA GLY A 39 -0.56 -7.73 1.02
C GLY A 39 -1.75 -6.78 1.19
N ARG A 40 -1.47 -5.49 1.36
CA ARG A 40 -2.50 -4.46 1.40
C ARG A 40 -3.12 -4.34 0.00
N PRO A 41 -4.47 -4.33 -0.13
CA PRO A 41 -5.11 -3.99 -1.39
C PRO A 41 -4.56 -2.67 -1.95
N ALA A 42 -4.41 -2.60 -3.27
CA ALA A 42 -4.14 -1.33 -3.92
C ALA A 42 -5.35 -0.41 -3.71
N LYS A 43 -5.11 0.89 -3.52
CA LYS A 43 -6.18 1.88 -3.52
C LYS A 43 -6.75 2.03 -4.93
N ASP A 44 -8.06 2.23 -5.03
CA ASP A 44 -8.72 2.57 -6.29
C ASP A 44 -8.23 3.93 -6.81
N GLU A 45 -8.34 4.16 -8.11
CA GLU A 45 -7.84 5.41 -8.72
C GLU A 45 -8.56 6.65 -8.17
N GLU A 46 -9.86 6.53 -7.88
CA GLU A 46 -10.68 7.58 -7.27
C GLU A 46 -10.27 7.91 -5.83
N GLU A 47 -9.57 7.00 -5.15
CA GLU A 47 -9.06 7.19 -3.79
C GLU A 47 -7.62 7.75 -3.76
N LYS A 48 -6.98 7.92 -4.91
CA LYS A 48 -5.61 8.43 -5.01
C LYS A 48 -5.64 9.95 -5.14
N TYR A 49 -5.10 10.61 -4.11
CA TYR A 49 -4.78 12.03 -4.22
C TYR A 49 -3.63 12.26 -5.21
N GLU A 50 -3.77 13.30 -6.04
CA GLU A 50 -2.67 13.77 -6.87
C GLU A 50 -1.66 14.58 -6.02
N PRO A 51 -0.36 14.27 -6.09
CA PRO A 51 0.65 15.01 -5.36
C PRO A 51 0.94 16.35 -6.05
N ILE A 52 0.29 17.41 -5.60
CA ILE A 52 0.50 18.77 -6.10
C ILE A 52 1.29 19.64 -5.12
N SER A 53 2.00 20.64 -5.64
CA SER A 53 2.63 21.69 -4.84
C SER A 53 1.85 23.00 -4.99
N ILE A 54 1.24 23.47 -3.90
CA ILE A 54 0.49 24.72 -3.86
C ILE A 54 1.04 25.61 -2.74
N ARG A 55 1.08 26.93 -3.00
CA ARG A 55 1.43 27.91 -1.96
C ARG A 55 0.16 28.37 -1.27
N LEU A 56 0.04 28.05 0.02
CA LEU A 56 -1.06 28.51 0.87
C LEU A 56 -0.56 29.62 1.80
N HIS A 57 -1.45 30.56 2.12
CA HIS A 57 -1.15 31.59 3.09
C HIS A 57 -0.88 30.95 4.48
N PRO A 58 0.14 31.38 5.26
CA PRO A 58 0.50 30.74 6.54
C PRO A 58 -0.66 30.60 7.54
N LYS A 59 -1.59 31.57 7.56
CA LYS A 59 -2.81 31.51 8.38
C LYS A 59 -3.70 30.31 8.06
N ILE A 60 -3.79 29.91 6.79
CA ILE A 60 -4.57 28.73 6.36
C ILE A 60 -3.93 27.47 6.92
N ILE A 61 -2.60 27.38 6.88
CA ILE A 61 -1.86 26.23 7.44
C ILE A 61 -2.04 26.15 8.96
N ALA A 62 -1.99 27.29 9.66
CA ALA A 62 -2.23 27.34 11.10
C ALA A 62 -3.64 26.85 11.45
N TRP A 63 -4.66 27.40 10.79
CA TRP A 63 -6.05 26.98 10.95
C TRP A 63 -6.25 25.48 10.66
N ALA A 64 -5.70 24.98 9.55
CA ALA A 64 -5.86 23.58 9.16
C ALA A 64 -5.21 22.62 10.17
N LYS A 65 -4.11 23.02 10.81
CA LYS A 65 -3.46 22.22 11.86
C LYS A 65 -4.29 22.17 13.14
N GLU A 66 -4.81 23.32 13.60
CA GLU A 66 -5.66 23.39 14.79
C GLU A 66 -6.94 22.58 14.62
N GLU A 67 -7.56 22.66 13.44
CA GLU A 67 -8.79 21.93 13.16
C GLU A 67 -8.55 20.42 13.00
N ALA A 68 -7.42 20.05 12.39
CA ALA A 68 -6.99 18.66 12.26
C ALA A 68 -6.76 17.98 13.61
N GLU A 69 -6.14 18.71 14.56
CA GLU A 69 -5.90 18.21 15.91
C GLU A 69 -7.20 17.91 16.66
N LYS A 70 -8.20 18.81 16.57
CA LYS A 70 -9.52 18.61 17.19
C LYS A 70 -10.25 17.38 16.64
N ARG A 71 -10.08 17.09 15.35
CA ARG A 71 -10.77 16.00 14.63
C ARG A 71 -9.99 14.69 14.60
N GLY A 72 -8.71 14.69 14.99
CA GLY A 72 -7.83 13.53 14.89
C GLY A 72 -7.52 13.11 13.45
N VAL A 73 -7.55 14.05 12.50
CA VAL A 73 -7.26 13.81 11.07
C VAL A 73 -6.00 14.56 10.63
N GLY A 74 -5.54 14.37 9.39
CA GLY A 74 -4.43 15.14 8.83
C GLY A 74 -4.87 16.54 8.39
N TYR A 75 -4.00 17.55 8.54
CA TYR A 75 -4.29 18.91 8.06
C TYR A 75 -4.57 18.99 6.55
N GLN A 76 -4.01 18.05 5.76
CA GLN A 76 -4.30 17.94 4.33
C GLN A 76 -5.76 17.55 4.08
N THR A 77 -6.35 16.71 4.92
CA THR A 77 -7.77 16.32 4.83
C THR A 77 -8.66 17.54 5.03
N VAL A 78 -8.36 18.36 6.04
CA VAL A 78 -9.11 19.61 6.31
C VAL A 78 -9.02 20.58 5.13
N ILE A 79 -7.83 20.73 4.52
CA ILE A 79 -7.65 21.57 3.34
C ILE A 79 -8.46 21.03 2.16
N ASN A 80 -8.43 19.73 1.91
CA ASN A 80 -9.16 19.11 0.81
C ASN A 80 -10.68 19.25 0.99
N GLU A 81 -11.21 18.99 2.19
CA GLU A 81 -12.63 19.18 2.51
C GLU A 81 -13.07 20.63 2.23
N ALA A 82 -12.30 21.61 2.71
CA ALA A 82 -12.60 23.03 2.52
C ALA A 82 -12.54 23.47 1.03
N LEU A 83 -11.66 22.86 0.23
CA LEU A 83 -11.59 23.11 -1.21
C LEU A 83 -12.72 22.41 -1.96
N LEU A 84 -13.09 21.19 -1.56
CA LEU A 84 -14.21 20.44 -2.13
C LEU A 84 -15.54 21.17 -1.93
N GLU A 85 -15.75 21.81 -0.77
CA GLU A 85 -16.93 22.66 -0.52
C GLU A 85 -17.08 23.85 -1.49
N LYS A 86 -16.05 24.22 -2.25
CA LYS A 86 -16.11 25.29 -3.25
C LYS A 86 -16.48 24.81 -4.65
N ILE A 87 -16.38 23.52 -4.90
CA ILE A 87 -16.70 22.91 -6.19
C ILE A 87 -17.90 21.96 -6.11
N GLY A 88 -18.35 21.62 -4.90
CA GLY A 88 -19.57 20.85 -4.61
C GLY A 88 -20.84 21.69 -4.57
#